data_AF-A0A7S3WEV2-F1
#
_entry.id   AF-A0A7S3WEV2-F1
#
_cell.length_a   1.000
_cell.length_b   1.000
_cell.length_c   1.000
_cell.angle_alpha   90.00
_cell.angle_beta   90.00
_cell.angle_gamma   90.00
#
_symmetry.space_group_name_H-M   'P 1'
#
loop_
_entity.id
_entity.type
_entity.pdbx_description
1 polymer ?
#
loop_
_entity_poly.entity_id
_entity_poly.type
_entity_poly.pdbx_seq_one_letter_code
_entity_poly.pdbx_strand_id
1 'polypeptide(L)'
;RNMSVWLTPTLLVLLSLLSATADTCDPEHETCEWDGAAPRQQSSSTEADNPNCVGWAAAGECSANPVYMAAACAQACRGKLPEGATGAQQQTTTAVASAASASKDADPHCPLWASKGECEKNAAFMASNCATACARRREERRDKDPQCAAWAAAGDCDTREAFMRRTCATACERALDDQLGGAECAALVAKGACSTAGGLAACRSSCLVSLHANLTSDTVGDTRARVAHLSAPPLPIGNVRSQPRC
;
A
#
# COMPACT_ATOMS: atom_id res chain seq x y z
N ARG A 1 -52.51 41.95 36.83
CA ARG A 1 -52.72 40.53 37.20
C ARG A 1 -52.35 39.69 35.99
N ASN A 2 -51.25 38.95 36.12
CA ASN A 2 -50.71 38.02 35.13
C ASN A 2 -51.77 37.07 34.58
N MET A 3 -51.76 36.84 33.27
CA MET A 3 -52.28 35.61 32.67
C MET A 3 -51.11 34.95 31.95
N SER A 4 -50.40 34.09 32.67
CA SER A 4 -49.37 33.21 32.12
C SER A 4 -50.06 32.13 31.28
N VAL A 5 -49.83 32.16 29.97
CA VAL A 5 -50.19 31.07 29.06
C VAL A 5 -49.13 29.99 29.20
N TRP A 6 -49.47 28.89 29.89
CA TRP A 6 -48.62 27.71 29.98
C TRP A 6 -48.84 26.86 28.73
N LEU A 7 -47.89 26.91 27.79
CA LEU A 7 -47.80 25.97 26.68
C LEU A 7 -47.51 24.57 27.24
N THR A 8 -48.36 23.60 26.91
CA THR A 8 -48.21 22.23 27.40
C THR A 8 -46.98 21.55 26.79
N PRO A 9 -46.30 20.64 27.53
CA PRO A 9 -45.07 19.99 27.10
C PRO A 9 -45.23 19.10 25.85
N THR A 10 -46.47 18.85 25.40
CA THR A 10 -46.79 18.15 24.15
C THR A 10 -46.50 18.98 22.89
N LEU A 11 -46.49 20.31 22.97
CA LEU A 11 -46.26 21.17 21.80
C LEU A 11 -44.76 21.34 21.46
N LEU A 12 -43.86 21.10 22.43
CA LEU A 12 -42.41 21.15 22.25
C LEU A 12 -41.83 19.85 21.65
N VAL A 13 -42.55 18.73 21.71
CA VAL A 13 -42.11 17.45 21.11
C VAL A 13 -42.49 17.38 19.62
N LEU A 14 -43.55 18.09 19.20
CA LEU A 14 -43.98 18.16 17.80
C LEU A 14 -43.14 19.10 16.92
N LEU A 15 -42.30 19.97 17.51
CA LEU A 15 -41.42 20.87 16.74
C LEU A 15 -40.02 20.31 16.46
N SER A 16 -39.69 19.12 16.98
CA SER A 16 -38.35 18.50 16.85
C SER A 16 -38.28 17.41 15.77
N LEU A 17 -39.33 17.21 14.97
CA LEU A 17 -39.42 16.15 13.94
C LEU A 17 -39.40 16.67 12.49
N LEU A 18 -39.01 17.92 12.25
CA LEU A 18 -38.84 18.49 10.89
C LEU A 18 -37.36 18.81 10.57
N SER A 19 -36.49 17.83 10.72
CA SER A 19 -35.13 17.87 10.15
C SER A 19 -34.73 16.51 9.59
N ALA A 20 -35.61 15.95 8.78
CA ALA A 20 -35.27 14.87 7.86
C ALA A 20 -35.17 15.51 6.46
N THR A 21 -34.00 16.06 6.11
CA THR A 21 -33.67 16.26 4.70
C THR A 21 -33.42 14.87 4.14
N ALA A 22 -34.46 14.29 3.55
CA ALA A 22 -34.33 13.18 2.65
C ALA A 22 -33.36 13.57 1.54
N ASP A 23 -32.28 12.81 1.40
CA ASP A 23 -31.52 12.72 0.14
C ASP A 23 -32.47 12.18 -0.93
N THR A 24 -33.16 13.09 -1.61
CA THR A 24 -33.88 12.78 -2.84
C THR A 24 -32.86 12.77 -3.98
N CYS A 25 -32.45 11.57 -4.42
CA CYS A 25 -31.85 11.41 -5.73
C CYS A 25 -32.96 11.66 -6.77
N ASP A 26 -32.87 12.78 -7.47
CA ASP A 26 -33.72 13.11 -8.62
C ASP A 26 -33.21 12.34 -9.85
N PRO A 27 -33.98 11.41 -10.44
CA PRO A 27 -33.51 10.57 -11.54
C PRO A 27 -33.77 11.15 -12.93
N GLU A 28 -34.14 12.42 -13.09
CA GLU A 28 -34.55 12.96 -14.41
C GLU A 28 -33.67 14.08 -14.99
N HIS A 29 -32.38 14.15 -14.61
CA HIS A 29 -31.42 14.96 -15.37
C HIS A 29 -30.43 14.09 -16.16
N GLU A 30 -30.82 13.77 -17.39
CA GLU A 30 -29.92 13.40 -18.47
C GLU A 30 -28.94 14.55 -18.76
N THR A 31 -27.71 14.17 -19.15
CA THR A 31 -26.55 15.00 -19.55
C THR A 31 -25.54 15.37 -18.45
N CYS A 32 -24.56 14.49 -18.24
CA CYS A 32 -23.24 14.87 -17.73
C CYS A 32 -22.42 15.45 -18.90
N GLU A 33 -22.46 16.77 -19.08
CA GLU A 33 -21.58 17.46 -20.02
C GLU A 33 -20.49 18.22 -19.23
N TRP A 34 -19.25 17.90 -19.59
CA TRP A 34 -18.02 18.45 -19.04
C TRP A 34 -17.77 19.80 -19.70
N ASP A 35 -17.80 20.90 -18.94
CA ASP A 35 -17.31 22.20 -19.39
C ASP A 35 -16.39 22.85 -18.35
N GLY A 36 -15.11 22.89 -18.70
CA GLY A 36 -14.31 24.12 -18.66
C GLY A 36 -14.14 24.86 -17.33
N ALA A 37 -13.08 24.50 -16.61
CA ALA A 37 -12.14 25.42 -15.93
C ALA A 37 -12.69 26.71 -15.30
N ALA A 38 -13.09 26.63 -14.02
CA ALA A 38 -13.05 27.78 -13.12
C ALA A 38 -11.60 28.02 -12.62
N PRO A 39 -11.15 29.28 -12.45
CA PRO A 39 -9.75 29.58 -12.13
C PRO A 39 -9.40 29.05 -10.74
N ARG A 40 -8.32 28.27 -10.66
CA ARG A 40 -7.67 27.84 -9.41
C ARG A 40 -7.44 29.08 -8.55
N GLN A 41 -8.20 29.18 -7.47
CA GLN A 41 -7.84 30.04 -6.35
C GLN A 41 -6.43 29.64 -5.92
N GLN A 42 -5.52 30.62 -5.98
CA GLN A 42 -4.18 30.52 -5.45
C GLN A 42 -4.30 30.24 -3.95
N SER A 43 -4.21 28.97 -3.57
CA SER A 43 -3.82 28.62 -2.21
C SER A 43 -2.33 28.94 -2.09
N SER A 44 -2.02 30.16 -1.67
CA SER A 44 -0.74 30.46 -1.03
C SER A 44 -0.71 29.74 0.31
N SER A 45 -0.54 28.43 0.29
CA SER A 45 -0.26 27.63 1.47
C SER A 45 1.25 27.59 1.65
N THR A 46 1.82 28.67 2.19
CA THR A 46 3.11 28.64 2.88
C THR A 46 2.88 27.94 4.21
N GLU A 47 2.85 26.61 4.22
CA GLU A 47 2.73 25.84 5.46
C GLU A 47 3.07 24.35 5.23
N ALA A 48 4.32 24.14 4.82
CA ALA A 48 5.14 23.04 5.32
C ALA A 48 6.61 23.53 5.37
N ASP A 49 6.82 24.76 5.81
CA ASP A 49 8.13 25.38 5.77
C ASP A 49 8.92 24.97 7.02
N ASN A 50 9.74 23.93 6.89
CA ASN A 50 10.99 24.00 7.62
C ASN A 50 11.70 25.27 7.11
N PRO A 51 11.93 26.30 7.95
CA PRO A 51 12.42 27.60 7.49
C PRO A 51 13.77 27.50 6.77
N ASN A 52 14.47 26.38 6.95
CA ASN A 52 15.77 26.11 6.34
C ASN A 52 15.68 25.44 4.96
N CYS A 53 14.50 25.11 4.45
CA CYS A 53 14.34 24.44 3.15
C CYS A 53 15.09 25.15 2.02
N VAL A 54 15.05 26.49 1.99
CA VAL A 54 15.76 27.31 0.99
C VAL A 54 17.28 27.18 1.17
N GLY A 55 17.78 27.27 2.41
CA GLY A 55 19.20 27.16 2.72
C GLY A 55 19.76 25.77 2.38
N TRP A 56 19.01 24.72 2.71
CA TRP A 56 19.36 23.33 2.40
C TRP A 56 19.32 23.04 0.91
N ALA A 57 18.31 23.54 0.20
CA ALA A 57 18.25 23.43 -1.25
C ALA A 57 19.39 24.20 -1.95
N ALA A 58 19.89 25.29 -1.34
CA ALA A 58 21.08 26.00 -1.81
C ALA A 58 22.38 25.22 -1.50
N ALA A 59 22.43 24.51 -0.37
CA ALA A 59 23.56 23.66 0.03
C ALA A 59 23.65 22.33 -0.73
N GLY A 60 22.70 22.02 -1.63
CA GLY A 60 22.71 20.80 -2.44
C GLY A 60 21.96 19.61 -1.83
N GLU A 61 21.20 19.83 -0.76
CA GLU A 61 20.45 18.76 -0.07
C GLU A 61 19.40 18.09 -0.97
N CYS A 62 18.93 18.75 -2.03
CA CYS A 62 18.03 18.14 -3.01
C CYS A 62 18.64 16.91 -3.71
N SER A 63 19.97 16.88 -3.86
CA SER A 63 20.68 15.76 -4.48
C SER A 63 21.27 14.82 -3.42
N ALA A 64 21.70 15.35 -2.28
CA ALA A 64 22.27 14.55 -1.18
C ALA A 64 21.20 13.79 -0.37
N ASN A 65 20.01 14.39 -0.21
CA ASN A 65 18.90 13.82 0.55
C ASN A 65 17.55 13.98 -0.20
N PRO A 66 17.42 13.37 -1.39
CA PRO A 66 16.29 13.61 -2.29
C PRO A 66 14.95 13.16 -1.70
N VAL A 67 14.95 12.11 -0.88
CA VAL A 67 13.72 11.55 -0.29
C VAL A 67 13.16 12.50 0.78
N TYR A 68 13.99 12.99 1.71
CA TYR A 68 13.56 13.94 2.73
C TYR A 68 13.17 15.28 2.10
N MET A 69 13.99 15.78 1.17
CA MET A 69 13.73 17.08 0.57
C MET A 69 12.49 17.07 -0.33
N ALA A 70 12.18 15.97 -1.02
CA ALA A 70 10.92 15.84 -1.75
C ALA A 70 9.69 15.77 -0.83
N ALA A 71 9.82 15.21 0.37
CA ALA A 71 8.71 15.08 1.32
C ALA A 71 8.47 16.36 2.15
N ALA A 72 9.54 16.99 2.63
CA ALA A 72 9.48 18.11 3.57
C ALA A 72 9.77 19.48 2.94
N CYS A 73 10.51 19.52 1.83
CA CYS A 73 11.01 20.75 1.20
C CYS A 73 10.74 20.77 -0.32
N ALA A 74 9.66 20.13 -0.77
CA ALA A 74 9.38 19.86 -2.18
C ALA A 74 9.50 21.12 -3.05
N GLN A 75 9.02 22.25 -2.53
CA GLN A 75 9.05 23.55 -3.19
C GLN A 75 10.48 24.05 -3.41
N ALA A 76 11.34 23.95 -2.40
CA ALA A 76 12.72 24.40 -2.46
C ALA A 76 13.58 23.56 -3.42
N CYS A 77 13.19 22.29 -3.66
CA CYS A 77 13.88 21.37 -4.55
C CYS A 77 13.24 21.20 -5.93
N ARG A 78 12.23 22.01 -6.28
CA ARG A 78 11.64 22.01 -7.62
C ARG A 78 12.72 22.23 -8.69
N GLY A 79 12.78 21.32 -9.66
CA GLY A 79 13.77 21.35 -10.75
C GLY A 79 15.20 20.97 -10.36
N LYS A 80 15.46 20.60 -9.10
CA LYS A 80 16.79 20.14 -8.62
C LYS A 80 16.83 18.65 -8.29
N LEU A 81 15.67 18.03 -8.14
CA LEU A 81 15.55 16.59 -7.95
C LEU A 81 15.68 15.87 -9.31
N PRO A 82 16.28 14.67 -9.35
CA PRO A 82 16.27 13.86 -10.56
C PRO A 82 14.83 13.61 -11.01
N GLU A 83 14.60 13.61 -12.33
CA GLU A 83 13.29 13.35 -12.93
C GLU A 83 12.72 12.03 -12.36
N GLY A 84 11.60 12.14 -11.63
CA GLY A 84 10.99 11.02 -10.90
C GLY A 84 10.65 11.28 -9.43
N ALA A 85 10.98 12.45 -8.87
CA ALA A 85 10.67 12.77 -7.47
C ALA A 85 9.24 13.28 -7.20
N THR A 86 8.35 13.30 -8.19
CA THR A 86 6.95 13.70 -8.01
C THR A 86 6.02 12.55 -8.33
N GLY A 87 5.42 11.94 -7.29
CA GLY A 87 4.28 11.05 -7.42
C GLY A 87 4.52 9.64 -6.88
N ALA A 88 3.85 9.30 -5.78
CA ALA A 88 3.71 7.94 -5.31
C ALA A 88 2.77 7.15 -6.25
N GLN A 89 3.30 6.20 -7.04
CA GLN A 89 2.91 4.78 -7.08
C GLN A 89 3.62 3.98 -8.21
N GLN A 90 4.38 2.98 -7.73
CA GLN A 90 4.73 1.63 -8.22
C GLN A 90 4.89 1.23 -9.71
N GLN A 91 6.12 0.73 -9.95
CA GLN A 91 6.52 -0.47 -10.72
C GLN A 91 6.20 -0.55 -12.21
N THR A 92 7.22 -0.29 -13.02
CA THR A 92 7.60 -1.21 -14.09
C THR A 92 9.07 -1.56 -13.98
N THR A 93 9.30 -2.87 -13.98
CA THR A 93 10.56 -3.55 -14.23
C THR A 93 11.20 -3.03 -15.52
N THR A 94 12.44 -2.54 -15.44
CA THR A 94 13.60 -2.81 -16.32
C THR A 94 14.60 -1.66 -16.17
N ALA A 95 15.87 -2.00 -15.91
CA ALA A 95 17.04 -1.12 -15.93
C ALA A 95 17.17 -0.03 -14.85
N VAL A 96 17.47 -0.45 -13.61
CA VAL A 96 18.53 0.23 -12.82
C VAL A 96 19.72 -0.72 -12.69
N ALA A 97 20.20 -1.19 -13.84
CA ALA A 97 21.53 -1.73 -14.00
C ALA A 97 22.33 -0.73 -14.84
N SER A 98 22.75 0.37 -14.21
CA SER A 98 23.99 1.09 -14.55
C SER A 98 24.21 2.28 -13.63
N ALA A 99 24.57 1.97 -12.39
CA ALA A 99 25.65 2.67 -11.68
C ALA A 99 26.26 1.76 -10.62
N ALA A 100 26.37 0.44 -10.90
CA ALA A 100 27.38 -0.38 -10.25
C ALA A 100 28.75 -0.07 -10.90
N SER A 101 29.11 1.21 -10.97
CA SER A 101 30.44 1.64 -11.33
C SER A 101 31.31 1.43 -10.11
N ALA A 102 31.89 0.23 -9.99
CA ALA A 102 33.16 -0.08 -9.32
C ALA A 102 33.46 0.65 -7.98
N SER A 103 32.43 1.01 -7.20
CA SER A 103 32.61 1.67 -5.92
C SER A 103 32.85 0.57 -4.91
N LYS A 104 34.14 0.29 -4.69
CA LYS A 104 34.57 -0.58 -3.61
C LYS A 104 34.00 -0.01 -2.31
N ASP A 105 33.55 -0.92 -1.46
CA ASP A 105 33.17 -0.58 -0.11
C ASP A 105 34.32 0.17 0.58
N ALA A 106 34.00 1.27 1.25
CA ALA A 106 34.96 2.17 1.89
C ALA A 106 35.51 1.60 3.20
N ASP A 107 34.79 0.67 3.85
CA ASP A 107 35.17 0.05 5.12
C ASP A 107 35.22 -1.49 5.01
N PRO A 108 36.24 -2.16 5.57
CA PRO A 108 36.30 -3.61 5.62
C PRO A 108 35.15 -4.28 6.39
N HIS A 109 34.42 -3.55 7.25
CA HIS A 109 33.25 -4.05 7.97
C HIS A 109 31.94 -3.96 7.20
N CYS A 110 31.93 -3.37 5.99
CA CYS A 110 30.74 -3.30 5.15
C CYS A 110 30.00 -4.65 4.98
N PRO A 111 30.67 -5.81 4.78
CA PRO A 111 30.01 -7.11 4.74
C PRO A 111 29.29 -7.49 6.05
N LEU A 112 29.86 -7.12 7.20
CA LEU A 112 29.28 -7.38 8.53
C LEU A 112 28.08 -6.48 8.81
N TRP A 113 28.17 -5.19 8.46
CA TRP A 113 27.05 -4.26 8.59
C TRP A 113 25.90 -4.63 7.67
N ALA A 114 26.21 -5.00 6.42
CA ALA A 114 25.22 -5.51 5.49
C ALA A 114 24.53 -6.77 6.04
N SER A 115 25.27 -7.75 6.58
CA SER A 115 24.63 -8.95 7.15
C SER A 115 23.75 -8.66 8.37
N LYS A 116 24.03 -7.58 9.12
CA LYS A 116 23.22 -7.09 10.25
C LYS A 116 22.00 -6.22 9.85
N GLY A 117 21.80 -5.98 8.54
CA GLY A 117 20.67 -5.22 8.03
C GLY A 117 20.85 -3.69 8.09
N GLU A 118 22.09 -3.21 8.12
CA GLU A 118 22.36 -1.76 8.05
C GLU A 118 21.94 -1.17 6.69
N CYS A 119 21.84 -1.99 5.65
CA CYS A 119 21.40 -1.56 4.32
C CYS A 119 19.97 -1.00 4.33
N GLU A 120 19.14 -1.43 5.29
CA GLU A 120 17.77 -0.98 5.48
C GLU A 120 17.68 0.05 6.61
N LYS A 121 18.39 -0.18 7.72
CA LYS A 121 18.35 0.68 8.91
C LYS A 121 19.11 2.00 8.74
N ASN A 122 20.19 2.00 7.96
CA ASN A 122 21.09 3.13 7.73
C ASN A 122 21.42 3.28 6.24
N ALA A 123 20.36 3.32 5.42
CA ALA A 123 20.45 3.23 3.97
C ALA A 123 21.34 4.33 3.34
N ALA A 124 21.30 5.57 3.86
CA ALA A 124 22.09 6.68 3.32
C ALA A 124 23.60 6.47 3.52
N PHE A 125 24.01 6.08 4.73
CA PHE A 125 25.41 5.77 5.03
C PHE A 125 25.88 4.57 4.22
N MET A 126 25.09 3.49 4.21
CA MET A 126 25.46 2.26 3.52
C MET A 126 25.48 2.42 2.01
N ALA A 127 24.62 3.25 1.43
CA ALA A 127 24.68 3.58 0.00
C ALA A 127 25.97 4.33 -0.37
N SER A 128 26.48 5.18 0.52
CA SER A 128 27.68 5.98 0.28
C SER A 128 28.97 5.22 0.57
N ASN A 129 28.97 4.35 1.58
CA ASN A 129 30.18 3.70 2.11
C ASN A 129 30.25 2.19 1.82
N CYS A 130 29.12 1.54 1.57
CA CYS A 130 29.01 0.07 1.54
C CYS A 130 28.09 -0.41 0.40
N ALA A 131 28.10 0.30 -0.74
CA ALA A 131 27.19 0.04 -1.86
C ALA A 131 27.31 -1.40 -2.39
N THR A 132 28.53 -1.93 -2.46
CA THR A 132 28.78 -3.29 -2.96
C THR A 132 28.30 -4.33 -1.97
N ALA A 133 28.57 -4.17 -0.67
CA ALA A 133 28.06 -5.07 0.36
C ALA A 133 26.53 -5.12 0.38
N CYS A 134 25.86 -3.97 0.24
CA CYS A 134 24.39 -3.93 0.18
C CYS A 134 23.82 -4.54 -1.09
N ALA A 135 24.46 -4.33 -2.24
CA ALA A 135 24.06 -4.99 -3.48
C ALA A 135 24.14 -6.52 -3.34
N ARG A 136 25.24 -7.03 -2.77
CA ARG A 136 25.43 -8.47 -2.51
C ARG A 136 24.38 -9.03 -1.56
N ARG A 137 24.09 -8.33 -0.46
CA ARG A 137 23.05 -8.72 0.50
C ARG A 137 21.68 -8.81 -0.17
N ARG A 138 21.31 -7.79 -0.96
CA ARG A 138 20.03 -7.76 -1.68
C ARG A 138 19.90 -8.93 -2.66
N GLU A 139 20.99 -9.27 -3.35
CA GLU A 139 20.98 -10.40 -4.28
C GLU A 139 20.85 -11.75 -3.55
N GLU A 140 21.59 -11.95 -2.46
CA GLU A 140 21.49 -13.18 -1.65
C GLU A 140 20.08 -13.41 -1.08
N ARG A 141 19.38 -12.32 -0.73
CA ARG A 141 18.03 -12.33 -0.16
C ARG A 141 16.92 -12.29 -1.22
N ARG A 142 17.24 -12.20 -2.50
CA ARG A 142 16.24 -12.15 -3.58
C ARG A 142 15.40 -13.43 -3.57
N ASP A 143 14.10 -13.26 -3.78
CA ASP A 143 13.20 -14.39 -3.99
C ASP A 143 13.56 -15.13 -5.28
N LYS A 144 13.72 -16.44 -5.19
CA LYS A 144 14.17 -17.31 -6.28
C LYS A 144 13.01 -17.92 -7.07
N ASP A 145 11.81 -17.88 -6.51
CA ASP A 145 10.61 -18.47 -7.09
C ASP A 145 9.52 -17.40 -7.28
N PRO A 146 8.84 -17.35 -8.43
CA PRO A 146 7.73 -16.42 -8.64
C PRO A 146 6.56 -16.62 -7.65
N GLN A 147 6.41 -17.80 -7.05
CA GLN A 147 5.37 -18.11 -6.08
C GLN A 147 5.68 -17.65 -4.66
N CYS A 148 6.88 -17.11 -4.40
CA CYS A 148 7.30 -16.71 -3.05
C CYS A 148 6.31 -15.77 -2.35
N ALA A 149 5.72 -14.82 -3.08
CA ALA A 149 4.71 -13.91 -2.53
C ALA A 149 3.42 -14.64 -2.10
N ALA A 150 2.96 -15.60 -2.91
CA ALA A 150 1.76 -16.39 -2.62
C ALA A 150 1.99 -17.32 -1.42
N TRP A 151 3.13 -17.99 -1.36
CA TRP A 151 3.51 -18.84 -0.22
C TRP A 151 3.65 -18.04 1.07
N ALA A 152 4.28 -16.86 1.01
CA ALA A 152 4.39 -15.99 2.17
C ALA A 152 3.01 -15.55 2.69
N ALA A 153 2.11 -15.13 1.78
CA ALA A 153 0.73 -14.78 2.12
C ALA A 153 -0.11 -15.97 2.62
N ALA A 154 0.30 -17.21 2.30
CA ALA A 154 -0.31 -18.44 2.82
C ALA A 154 0.23 -18.85 4.21
N GLY A 155 1.17 -18.09 4.79
CA GLY A 155 1.78 -18.41 6.07
C GLY A 155 2.90 -19.45 6.01
N ASP A 156 3.45 -19.71 4.82
CA ASP A 156 4.57 -20.66 4.68
C ASP A 156 5.85 -20.16 5.37
N CYS A 157 5.94 -18.86 5.64
CA CYS A 157 7.06 -18.29 6.40
C CYS A 157 7.12 -18.82 7.85
N ASP A 158 5.97 -19.19 8.41
CA ASP A 158 5.86 -19.75 9.76
C ASP A 158 5.93 -21.29 9.72
N THR A 159 5.24 -21.90 8.76
CA THR A 159 5.09 -23.37 8.70
C THR A 159 6.22 -24.07 7.94
N ARG A 160 6.92 -23.37 7.04
CA ARG A 160 8.02 -23.87 6.19
C ARG A 160 9.24 -22.94 6.23
N GLU A 161 9.52 -22.36 7.39
CA GLU A 161 10.52 -21.32 7.61
C GLU A 161 11.88 -21.60 6.95
N ALA A 162 12.46 -22.79 7.15
CA ALA A 162 13.81 -23.10 6.64
C ALA A 162 13.90 -23.15 5.11
N PHE A 163 12.82 -23.55 4.44
CA PHE A 163 12.72 -23.48 2.98
C PHE A 163 12.51 -22.04 2.54
N MET A 164 11.53 -21.38 3.15
CA MET A 164 11.15 -20.03 2.77
C MET A 164 12.28 -19.02 3.01
N ARG A 165 13.08 -19.14 4.07
CA ARG A 165 14.25 -18.29 4.30
C ARG A 165 15.34 -18.43 3.24
N ARG A 166 15.49 -19.61 2.63
CA ARG A 166 16.53 -19.89 1.62
C ARG A 166 16.08 -19.60 0.19
N THR A 167 14.78 -19.70 -0.07
CA THR A 167 14.19 -19.53 -1.41
C THR A 167 13.43 -18.23 -1.57
N CYS A 168 12.73 -17.79 -0.52
CA CYS A 168 11.74 -16.72 -0.51
C CYS A 168 12.02 -15.70 0.61
N ALA A 169 13.30 -15.36 0.74
CA ALA A 169 13.83 -14.53 1.80
C ALA A 169 13.14 -13.17 1.90
N THR A 170 12.94 -12.49 0.76
CA THR A 170 12.32 -11.17 0.70
C THR A 170 10.82 -11.25 0.94
N ALA A 171 10.14 -12.25 0.37
CA ALA A 171 8.72 -12.45 0.59
C ALA A 171 8.39 -12.67 2.09
N CYS A 172 9.22 -13.44 2.80
CA CYS A 172 9.01 -13.63 4.23
C CYS A 172 9.35 -12.42 5.09
N GLU A 173 10.34 -11.62 4.69
CA GLU A 173 10.61 -10.37 5.40
C GLU A 173 9.39 -9.43 5.34
N ARG A 174 8.75 -9.35 4.18
CA ARG A 174 7.51 -8.58 3.99
C ARG A 174 6.33 -9.16 4.76
N ALA A 175 6.20 -10.49 4.82
CA ALA A 175 5.15 -11.15 5.61
C ALA A 175 5.32 -10.95 7.11
N LEU A 176 6.57 -10.85 7.59
CA LEU A 176 6.87 -10.56 9.00
C LEU A 176 6.59 -9.10 9.40
N ASP A 177 6.43 -8.20 8.43
CA ASP A 177 5.94 -6.83 8.70
C ASP A 177 4.42 -6.80 9.02
N ASP A 178 3.70 -7.90 8.80
CA ASP A 178 2.31 -8.03 9.22
C ASP A 178 2.22 -8.18 10.76
N GLN A 179 1.28 -7.46 11.39
CA GLN A 179 1.17 -7.37 12.86
C GLN A 179 0.74 -8.67 13.53
N LEU A 180 0.08 -9.57 12.79
CA LEU A 180 -0.51 -10.79 13.33
C LEU A 180 0.30 -12.05 13.01
N GLY A 181 1.37 -11.98 12.22
CA GLY A 181 2.07 -13.16 11.71
C GLY A 181 1.46 -13.72 10.41
N GLY A 182 2.21 -14.55 9.68
CA GLY A 182 1.82 -15.01 8.35
C GLY A 182 0.61 -15.95 8.37
N ALA A 183 0.56 -16.89 9.31
CA ALA A 183 -0.54 -17.84 9.44
C ALA A 183 -1.87 -17.17 9.83
N GLU A 184 -1.86 -16.25 10.80
CA GLU A 184 -3.04 -15.47 11.16
C GLU A 184 -3.52 -14.59 9.99
N CYS A 185 -2.59 -13.98 9.27
CA CYS A 185 -2.91 -13.17 8.11
C CYS A 185 -3.44 -13.98 6.93
N ALA A 186 -2.94 -15.19 6.72
CA ALA A 186 -3.50 -16.14 5.75
C ALA A 186 -4.97 -16.49 6.10
N ALA A 187 -5.26 -16.73 7.38
CA ALA A 187 -6.63 -17.00 7.84
C ALA A 187 -7.56 -15.78 7.68
N LEU A 188 -7.04 -14.57 7.90
CA LEU A 188 -7.76 -13.31 7.69
C LEU A 188 -8.10 -13.11 6.20
N VAL A 189 -7.12 -13.30 5.33
CA VAL A 189 -7.27 -13.27 3.86
C VAL A 189 -8.35 -14.26 3.42
N ALA A 190 -8.30 -15.50 3.89
CA ALA A 190 -9.26 -16.54 3.51
C ALA A 190 -10.72 -16.20 3.90
N LYS A 191 -10.90 -15.39 4.94
CA LYS A 191 -12.21 -14.87 5.37
C LYS A 191 -12.67 -13.64 4.59
N GLY A 192 -11.88 -13.14 3.65
CA GLY A 192 -12.18 -11.93 2.88
C GLY A 192 -12.07 -10.63 3.67
N ALA A 193 -11.38 -10.65 4.82
CA ALA A 193 -11.32 -9.49 5.73
C ALA A 193 -10.31 -8.40 5.28
N CYS A 194 -9.64 -8.58 4.15
CA CYS A 194 -8.76 -7.58 3.55
C CYS A 194 -9.47 -6.30 3.06
N SER A 195 -10.80 -6.35 2.91
CA SER A 195 -11.63 -5.17 2.59
C SER A 195 -11.84 -4.26 3.81
N THR A 196 -11.57 -4.75 5.02
CA THR A 196 -11.71 -3.97 6.24
C THR A 196 -10.44 -3.17 6.50
N ALA A 197 -10.57 -1.93 6.99
CA ALA A 197 -9.42 -1.10 7.36
C ALA A 197 -8.52 -1.79 8.40
N GLY A 198 -9.12 -2.53 9.36
CA GLY A 198 -8.39 -3.29 10.37
C GLY A 198 -7.63 -4.48 9.77
N GLY A 199 -8.24 -5.23 8.86
CA GLY A 199 -7.60 -6.38 8.21
C GLY A 199 -6.43 -5.96 7.32
N LEU A 200 -6.59 -4.91 6.52
CA LEU A 200 -5.51 -4.37 5.68
C LEU A 200 -4.37 -3.78 6.52
N ALA A 201 -4.68 -3.12 7.65
CA ALA A 201 -3.66 -2.57 8.54
C ALA A 201 -2.87 -3.66 9.27
N ALA A 202 -3.55 -4.73 9.69
CA ALA A 202 -2.94 -5.84 10.42
C ALA A 202 -2.13 -6.77 9.49
N CYS A 203 -2.57 -6.96 8.25
CA CYS A 203 -2.06 -7.97 7.32
C CYS A 203 -1.76 -7.39 5.94
N ARG A 204 -1.01 -6.28 5.92
CA ARG A 204 -0.80 -5.46 4.72
C ARG A 204 -0.22 -6.27 3.57
N SER A 205 0.85 -7.03 3.80
CA SER A 205 1.55 -7.74 2.73
C SER A 205 0.71 -8.90 2.19
N SER A 206 0.09 -9.68 3.09
CA SER A 206 -0.79 -10.79 2.75
C SER A 206 -2.02 -10.32 1.96
N CYS A 207 -2.64 -9.21 2.39
CA CYS A 207 -3.80 -8.64 1.70
C CYS A 207 -3.46 -8.06 0.32
N LEU A 208 -2.30 -7.44 0.15
CA LEU A 208 -1.89 -6.92 -1.15
C LEU A 208 -1.74 -8.04 -2.20
N VAL A 209 -1.17 -9.18 -1.82
CA VAL A 209 -1.04 -10.34 -2.73
C VAL A 209 -2.41 -10.85 -3.17
N SER A 210 -3.36 -10.98 -2.25
CA SER A 210 -4.70 -11.47 -2.56
C SER A 210 -5.53 -10.49 -3.38
N LEU A 211 -5.44 -9.19 -3.08
CA LEU A 211 -6.13 -8.16 -3.86
C LEU A 211 -5.57 -8.07 -5.29
N HIS A 212 -4.24 -8.19 -5.45
CA HIS A 212 -3.65 -8.23 -6.78
C HIS A 212 -4.11 -9.45 -7.58
N ALA A 213 -4.17 -10.63 -6.96
CA ALA A 213 -4.68 -11.84 -7.60
C ALA A 213 -6.12 -11.66 -8.11
N ASN A 214 -7.00 -11.05 -7.31
CA ASN A 214 -8.39 -10.77 -7.72
C ASN A 214 -8.45 -9.83 -8.93
N LEU A 215 -7.67 -8.73 -8.92
CA LEU A 215 -7.62 -7.79 -10.04
C LEU A 215 -7.09 -8.43 -11.33
N THR A 216 -6.09 -9.32 -11.23
CA THR A 216 -5.59 -10.06 -12.41
C THR A 216 -6.61 -11.07 -12.92
N SER A 217 -7.44 -11.64 -12.03
CA SER A 217 -8.51 -12.58 -12.42
C SER A 217 -9.68 -11.90 -13.13
N ASP A 218 -9.90 -10.60 -12.92
CA ASP A 218 -10.98 -9.86 -13.62
C ASP A 218 -10.57 -9.47 -15.05
N THR A 219 -9.27 -9.39 -15.35
CA THR A 219 -8.75 -9.05 -16.68
C THR A 219 -8.71 -10.23 -17.65
N VAL A 220 -8.80 -11.46 -17.14
CA VAL A 220 -8.95 -12.68 -17.93
C VAL A 220 -10.33 -13.21 -17.58
N GLY A 221 -11.33 -12.95 -18.42
CA GLY A 221 -12.66 -13.53 -18.25
C GLY A 221 -12.60 -15.05 -18.25
N ASP A 222 -12.31 -15.66 -17.11
CA ASP A 222 -12.23 -17.11 -16.94
C ASP A 222 -12.88 -17.50 -15.62
N THR A 223 -13.99 -18.21 -15.77
CA THR A 223 -14.85 -18.81 -14.75
C THR A 223 -14.18 -19.90 -13.91
N ARG A 224 -12.86 -19.83 -13.66
CA ARG A 224 -12.10 -20.90 -13.01
C ARG A 224 -11.13 -20.42 -11.93
N ALA A 225 -11.66 -19.74 -10.91
CA ALA A 225 -10.94 -19.57 -9.64
C ALA A 225 -11.88 -19.64 -8.42
N ARG A 226 -12.81 -20.60 -8.40
CA ARG A 226 -13.13 -21.27 -7.13
C ARG A 226 -12.05 -22.31 -6.94
N VAL A 227 -11.06 -21.99 -6.12
CA VAL A 227 -10.09 -22.98 -5.62
C VAL A 227 -10.89 -24.15 -5.05
N ALA A 228 -10.88 -25.25 -5.79
CA ALA A 228 -11.38 -26.51 -5.35
C ALA A 228 -10.53 -26.94 -4.15
N HIS A 229 -11.06 -26.75 -2.94
CA HIS A 229 -10.64 -27.56 -1.80
C HIS A 229 -11.13 -28.99 -2.07
N LEU A 230 -10.27 -29.77 -2.71
CA LEU A 230 -10.37 -31.22 -2.78
C LEU A 230 -10.14 -31.79 -1.38
N SER A 231 -11.21 -32.09 -0.65
CA SER A 231 -11.30 -33.16 0.36
C SER A 231 -12.77 -33.33 0.80
N ALA A 232 -13.60 -33.94 -0.03
CA ALA A 232 -14.87 -34.54 0.40
C ALA A 232 -15.22 -35.73 -0.51
N PRO A 233 -15.61 -36.90 0.05
CA PRO A 233 -15.94 -38.09 -0.73
C PRO A 233 -17.26 -37.97 -1.51
N PRO A 234 -17.49 -38.77 -2.55
CA PRO A 234 -18.57 -38.54 -3.52
C PRO A 234 -19.90 -39.09 -3.03
N LEU A 235 -20.97 -38.31 -3.20
CA LEU A 235 -22.37 -38.77 -3.13
C LEU A 235 -23.19 -38.10 -4.27
N PRO A 236 -24.31 -38.72 -4.68
CA PRO A 236 -24.52 -39.07 -6.08
C PRO A 236 -25.22 -38.00 -6.93
N ILE A 237 -25.12 -38.24 -8.24
CA ILE A 237 -25.54 -37.44 -9.39
C ILE A 237 -27.01 -37.03 -9.29
N GLY A 238 -27.25 -35.73 -9.12
CA GLY A 238 -28.55 -35.08 -9.25
C GLY A 238 -28.50 -34.02 -10.35
N ASN A 239 -29.24 -34.27 -11.42
CA ASN A 239 -29.33 -33.45 -12.62
C ASN A 239 -30.09 -32.13 -12.35
N VAL A 240 -29.47 -30.96 -12.55
CA VAL A 240 -30.21 -29.68 -12.54
C VAL A 240 -29.73 -28.78 -13.68
N ARG A 241 -30.71 -28.45 -14.53
CA ARG A 241 -30.65 -27.57 -15.70
C ARG A 241 -30.17 -26.16 -15.37
N SER A 242 -29.43 -25.61 -16.31
CA SER A 242 -29.08 -24.20 -16.51
C SER A 242 -30.32 -23.28 -16.57
N GLN A 243 -30.18 -22.02 -16.09
CA GLN A 243 -30.76 -20.73 -16.57
C GLN A 243 -30.66 -19.65 -15.44
N PRO A 244 -30.74 -18.33 -15.70
CA PRO A 244 -29.61 -17.42 -15.58
C PRO A 244 -29.69 -16.40 -14.42
N ARG A 245 -28.59 -15.63 -14.30
CA ARG A 245 -28.33 -14.54 -13.35
C ARG A 245 -29.24 -13.32 -13.54
N CYS A 246 -29.54 -12.66 -12.43
CA CYS A 246 -29.81 -11.21 -12.35
C CYS A 246 -28.52 -10.51 -11.93
#